data_AF-A0A2A5IC29-F1
#
_entry.id   AF-A0A2A5IC29-F1
#
_cell.length_a   1.000
_cell.length_b   1.000
_cell.length_c   1.000
_cell.angle_alpha   90.00
_cell.angle_beta   90.00
_cell.angle_gamma   90.00
#
_symmetry.space_group_name_H-M   'P 1'
#
loop_
_entity.id
_entity.type
_entity.pdbx_description
1 polymer ?
#
loop_
_entity_poly.entity_id
_entity_poly.type
_entity_poly.pdbx_seq_one_letter_code
_entity_poly.pdbx_strand_id
1 'polypeptide(L)'
;MKPETYLSSQDIANKLNVSSVTIRKYAAMLEKNGYHFARDTKGWRQYNESDLSAMEYIYTHSKLSGKSLEEVAKLVATLYRSNLSISDTATPLQDVNVADLIQRQEEFNRAILKRLEQFEEQQKKRDENLMLALKESIEAKKMIAAAQQKKWWQFWK
;
A
#
# COMPACT_ATOMS: atom_id res chain seq x y z
N MET A 1 -23.84 -27.14 -3.98
CA MET A 1 -22.91 -26.54 -4.95
C MET A 1 -23.58 -25.31 -5.52
N LYS A 2 -23.04 -24.11 -5.33
CA LYS A 2 -23.60 -22.90 -5.96
C LYS A 2 -23.29 -22.99 -7.46
N PRO A 3 -24.24 -22.71 -8.36
CA PRO A 3 -23.94 -22.66 -9.79
C PRO A 3 -22.90 -21.58 -10.04
N GLU A 4 -21.82 -21.90 -10.75
CA GLU A 4 -20.88 -20.89 -11.25
C GLU A 4 -21.66 -19.90 -12.10
N THR A 5 -21.93 -18.73 -11.53
CA THR A 5 -22.68 -17.68 -12.22
C THR A 5 -21.68 -16.93 -13.08
N TYR A 6 -21.58 -17.34 -14.33
CA TYR A 6 -20.77 -16.63 -15.31
C TYR A 6 -21.37 -15.25 -15.59
N LEU A 7 -20.55 -14.22 -15.44
CA LEU A 7 -20.89 -12.83 -15.65
C LEU A 7 -20.51 -12.41 -17.07
N SER A 8 -21.29 -11.53 -17.67
CA SER A 8 -20.96 -10.86 -18.93
C SER A 8 -20.06 -9.64 -18.69
N SER A 9 -19.46 -9.13 -19.77
CA SER A 9 -18.70 -7.87 -19.73
C SER A 9 -19.55 -6.69 -19.24
N GLN A 10 -20.87 -6.73 -19.48
CA GLN A 10 -21.81 -5.72 -18.96
C GLN A 10 -22.05 -5.86 -17.45
N ASP A 11 -22.07 -7.08 -16.92
CA ASP A 11 -22.32 -7.29 -15.49
C ASP A 11 -21.13 -6.84 -14.64
N ILE A 12 -19.90 -7.10 -15.11
CA ILE A 12 -18.69 -6.57 -14.47
C ILE A 12 -18.64 -5.06 -14.56
N ALA A 13 -18.99 -4.50 -15.72
CA ALA A 13 -19.04 -3.06 -15.93
C ALA A 13 -19.99 -2.38 -14.92
N ASN A 14 -21.16 -2.97 -14.70
CA ASN A 14 -22.12 -2.51 -13.70
C ASN A 14 -21.57 -2.65 -12.26
N LYS A 15 -20.94 -3.78 -11.92
CA LYS A 15 -20.35 -4.01 -10.59
C LYS A 15 -19.22 -3.03 -10.26
N LEU A 16 -18.35 -2.74 -11.22
CA LEU A 16 -17.21 -1.83 -11.05
C LEU A 16 -17.55 -0.36 -11.37
N ASN A 17 -18.81 -0.08 -11.75
CA ASN A 17 -19.29 1.22 -12.18
C ASN A 17 -18.41 1.88 -13.27
N VAL A 18 -18.04 1.09 -14.28
CA VAL A 18 -17.18 1.49 -15.41
C VAL A 18 -17.84 1.14 -16.74
N SER A 19 -17.36 1.76 -17.84
CA SER A 19 -17.83 1.40 -19.17
C SER A 19 -17.43 -0.03 -19.56
N SER A 20 -18.33 -0.75 -20.22
CA SER A 20 -18.06 -2.09 -20.78
C SER A 20 -16.90 -2.12 -21.78
N VAL A 21 -16.53 -0.96 -22.35
CA VAL A 21 -15.37 -0.81 -23.23
C VAL A 21 -14.06 -0.90 -22.43
N THR A 22 -14.04 -0.34 -21.22
CA THR A 22 -12.87 -0.39 -20.32
C THR A 22 -12.59 -1.82 -19.86
N ILE A 23 -13.63 -2.57 -19.51
CA ILE A 23 -13.51 -3.99 -19.13
C ILE A 23 -12.93 -4.82 -20.29
N ARG A 24 -13.44 -4.62 -21.51
CA ARG A 24 -12.92 -5.30 -22.70
C ARG A 24 -11.45 -4.95 -22.98
N LYS A 25 -11.05 -3.69 -22.77
CA LYS A 25 -9.65 -3.26 -22.89
C LYS A 25 -8.76 -3.97 -21.86
N TYR A 26 -9.20 -4.04 -20.61
CA TYR A 26 -8.42 -4.68 -19.54
C TYR A 26 -8.33 -6.19 -19.73
N ALA A 27 -9.42 -6.83 -20.18
CA ALA A 27 -9.42 -8.25 -20.56
C ALA A 27 -8.41 -8.54 -21.67
N ALA A 28 -8.40 -7.74 -22.74
CA ALA A 28 -7.44 -7.92 -23.82
C ALA A 28 -5.98 -7.75 -23.35
N MET A 29 -5.72 -6.79 -22.44
CA MET A 29 -4.39 -6.60 -21.86
C MET A 29 -3.96 -7.77 -20.97
N LEU A 30 -4.89 -8.32 -20.18
CA LEU A 30 -4.65 -9.52 -19.38
C LEU A 30 -4.36 -10.73 -20.25
N GLU A 31 -5.15 -10.96 -21.30
CA GLU A 31 -4.92 -12.06 -22.27
C GLU A 31 -3.55 -11.95 -22.94
N LYS A 32 -3.15 -10.74 -23.36
CA LYS A 32 -1.81 -10.49 -23.94
C LYS A 32 -0.68 -10.91 -22.99
N ASN A 33 -0.89 -10.77 -21.68
CA ASN A 33 0.09 -11.12 -20.65
C ASN A 33 -0.02 -12.57 -20.14
N GLY A 34 -0.90 -13.39 -20.73
CA GLY A 34 -1.02 -14.82 -20.42
C GLY A 34 -2.13 -15.18 -19.43
N TYR A 35 -3.06 -14.27 -19.14
CA TYR A 35 -4.28 -14.57 -18.41
C TYR A 35 -5.31 -15.25 -19.33
N HIS A 36 -6.05 -16.23 -18.83
CA HIS A 36 -7.03 -16.96 -19.65
C HIS A 36 -8.44 -16.77 -19.08
N PHE A 37 -9.35 -16.25 -19.90
CA PHE A 37 -10.77 -16.17 -19.57
C PHE A 37 -11.51 -17.39 -20.12
N ALA A 38 -12.52 -17.86 -19.38
CA ALA A 38 -13.45 -18.85 -19.89
C ALA A 38 -14.21 -18.30 -21.11
N ARG A 39 -14.59 -19.18 -22.02
CA ARG A 39 -15.37 -18.81 -23.21
C ARG A 39 -16.59 -19.71 -23.32
N ASP A 40 -17.72 -19.10 -23.65
CA ASP A 40 -18.95 -19.82 -23.97
C ASP A 40 -18.79 -20.63 -25.27
N THR A 41 -19.73 -21.52 -25.54
CA THR A 41 -19.98 -22.24 -26.80
C THR A 41 -19.95 -21.35 -28.05
N LYS A 42 -20.29 -20.05 -27.89
CA LYS A 42 -20.26 -19.03 -28.95
C LYS A 42 -18.92 -18.26 -29.04
N GLY A 43 -17.93 -18.62 -28.24
CA GLY A 43 -16.62 -17.98 -28.18
C GLY A 43 -16.58 -16.65 -27.42
N TRP A 44 -17.65 -16.28 -26.72
CA TRP A 44 -17.72 -15.05 -25.92
C TRP A 44 -17.07 -15.25 -24.55
N ARG A 45 -16.29 -14.26 -24.09
CA ARG A 45 -15.65 -14.30 -22.78
C ARG A 45 -16.70 -14.34 -21.67
N GLN A 46 -16.59 -15.33 -20.82
CA GLN A 46 -17.34 -15.51 -19.59
C GLN A 46 -16.42 -15.22 -18.43
N TYR A 47 -16.89 -14.42 -17.49
CA TYR A 47 -16.09 -14.02 -16.34
C TYR A 47 -16.63 -14.67 -15.08
N ASN A 48 -15.74 -15.23 -14.27
CA ASN A 48 -16.07 -15.73 -12.95
C ASN A 48 -15.80 -14.66 -11.87
N GLU A 49 -16.02 -15.02 -10.61
CA GLU A 49 -15.78 -14.13 -9.48
C GLU A 49 -14.28 -13.80 -9.29
N SER A 50 -13.38 -14.73 -9.64
CA SER A 50 -11.93 -14.49 -9.62
C SER A 50 -11.50 -13.48 -10.69
N ASP A 51 -12.12 -13.53 -11.87
CA ASP A 51 -11.92 -12.58 -12.97
C ASP A 51 -12.41 -11.19 -12.57
N LEU A 52 -13.50 -11.10 -11.81
CA LEU A 52 -13.98 -9.84 -11.25
C LEU A 52 -12.93 -9.23 -10.30
N SER A 53 -12.35 -10.02 -9.39
CA SER A 53 -11.27 -9.55 -8.52
C SER A 53 -10.02 -9.11 -9.30
N ALA A 54 -9.66 -9.84 -10.37
CA ALA A 54 -8.56 -9.46 -11.26
C ALA A 54 -8.83 -8.10 -11.95
N MET A 55 -10.07 -7.90 -12.43
CA MET A 55 -10.50 -6.64 -13.04
C MET A 55 -10.51 -5.48 -12.04
N GLU A 56 -11.00 -5.72 -10.83
CA GLU A 56 -11.00 -4.73 -9.74
C GLU A 56 -9.58 -4.31 -9.37
N TYR A 57 -8.66 -5.27 -9.27
CA TYR A 57 -7.27 -5.01 -8.96
C TYR A 57 -6.63 -4.10 -10.01
N ILE A 58 -6.80 -4.41 -11.30
CA ILE A 58 -6.31 -3.58 -12.39
C ILE A 58 -6.95 -2.20 -12.39
N TYR A 59 -8.27 -2.12 -12.18
CA TYR A 59 -8.97 -0.84 -12.14
C TYR A 59 -8.44 0.07 -11.04
N THR A 60 -8.31 -0.46 -9.82
CA THR A 60 -7.83 0.28 -8.65
C THR A 60 -6.38 0.73 -8.83
N HIS A 61 -5.49 -0.17 -9.27
CA HIS A 61 -4.07 0.13 -9.36
C HIS A 61 -3.70 0.96 -10.59
N SER A 62 -4.43 0.83 -11.71
CA SER A 62 -4.22 1.68 -12.89
C SER A 62 -4.65 3.12 -12.67
N LYS A 63 -5.70 3.36 -11.85
CA LYS A 63 -6.15 4.73 -11.53
C LYS A 63 -5.41 5.37 -10.37
N LEU A 64 -5.05 4.60 -9.33
CA LEU A 64 -4.53 5.17 -8.08
C LEU A 64 -3.00 5.18 -8.01
N SER A 65 -2.30 4.22 -8.62
CA SER A 65 -0.88 3.99 -8.32
C SER A 65 0.10 4.59 -9.33
N GLY A 66 -0.38 5.22 -10.40
CA GLY A 66 0.47 5.76 -11.47
C GLY A 66 1.28 4.71 -12.26
N LYS A 67 1.12 3.42 -11.93
CA LYS A 67 1.72 2.30 -12.67
C LYS A 67 1.04 2.15 -14.02
N SER A 68 1.82 1.73 -15.02
CA SER A 68 1.27 1.49 -16.34
C SER A 68 0.29 0.31 -16.31
N LEU A 69 -0.75 0.37 -17.16
CA LEU A 69 -1.74 -0.69 -17.28
C LEU A 69 -1.09 -2.06 -17.61
N GLU A 70 0.03 -2.05 -18.33
CA GLU A 70 0.75 -3.25 -18.73
C GLU A 70 1.51 -3.89 -17.55
N GLU A 71 2.15 -3.11 -16.69
CA GLU A 71 2.82 -3.62 -15.48
C GLU A 71 1.83 -4.29 -14.53
N VAL A 72 0.66 -3.66 -14.32
CA VAL A 72 -0.38 -4.22 -13.44
C VAL A 72 -0.98 -5.48 -14.06
N ALA A 73 -1.24 -5.50 -15.38
CA ALA A 73 -1.73 -6.69 -16.07
C ALA A 73 -0.72 -7.85 -16.01
N LYS A 74 0.58 -7.57 -16.15
CA LYS A 74 1.65 -8.57 -16.03
C LYS A 74 1.73 -9.17 -14.62
N LEU A 75 1.57 -8.34 -13.59
CA LEU A 75 1.53 -8.80 -12.20
C LEU A 75 0.35 -9.74 -11.97
N VAL A 76 -0.87 -9.34 -12.37
CA VAL A 76 -2.07 -10.16 -12.20
C VAL A 76 -1.98 -11.47 -13.00
N ALA A 77 -1.46 -11.43 -14.23
CA ALA A 77 -1.25 -12.63 -15.03
C ALA A 77 -0.21 -13.59 -14.40
N THR A 78 0.83 -13.06 -13.76
CA THR A 78 1.85 -13.85 -13.06
C THR A 78 1.25 -14.54 -11.83
N LEU A 79 0.44 -13.83 -11.05
CA LEU A 79 -0.28 -14.39 -9.89
C LEU A 79 -1.30 -15.45 -10.31
N TYR A 80 -2.00 -15.22 -11.42
CA TYR A 80 -2.91 -16.20 -12.01
C TYR A 80 -2.16 -17.47 -12.44
N ARG A 81 -1.01 -17.31 -13.10
CA ARG A 81 -0.18 -18.44 -13.52
C ARG A 81 0.42 -19.20 -12.35
N SER A 82 0.86 -18.53 -11.28
CA SER A 82 1.34 -19.22 -10.08
C SER A 82 0.22 -20.02 -9.42
N ASN A 83 -1.00 -19.47 -9.35
CA ASN A 83 -2.16 -20.20 -8.82
C ASN A 83 -2.52 -21.43 -9.67
N LEU A 84 -2.46 -21.32 -11.01
CA LEU A 84 -2.62 -22.47 -11.90
C LEU A 84 -1.51 -23.50 -11.70
N SER A 85 -0.26 -23.06 -11.57
CA SER A 85 0.89 -23.95 -11.31
C SER A 85 0.78 -24.68 -9.97
N ILE A 86 0.16 -24.08 -8.95
CA ILE A 86 -0.09 -24.74 -7.67
C ILE A 86 -1.18 -25.83 -7.81
N SER A 87 -2.12 -25.65 -8.74
CA SER A 87 -3.21 -26.60 -8.97
C SER A 87 -2.84 -27.75 -9.93
N ASP A 88 -1.99 -27.50 -10.94
CA ASP A 88 -1.65 -28.46 -11.99
C ASP A 88 -0.37 -29.26 -11.75
N THR A 89 0.38 -28.95 -10.69
CA THR A 89 1.44 -29.84 -10.24
C THR A 89 1.28 -30.13 -8.75
N ALA A 90 0.96 -31.39 -8.45
CA ALA A 90 1.37 -32.05 -7.22
C ALA A 90 2.91 -32.13 -7.17
N THR A 91 3.58 -30.97 -7.22
CA THR A 91 4.94 -30.82 -6.76
C THR A 91 4.84 -30.67 -5.24
N PRO A 92 5.54 -31.51 -4.46
CA PRO A 92 5.72 -31.24 -3.03
C PRO A 92 6.15 -29.79 -2.90
N LEU A 93 5.44 -29.03 -2.05
CA LEU A 93 5.89 -27.73 -1.59
C LEU A 93 7.39 -27.86 -1.38
N GLN A 94 8.19 -27.10 -2.15
CA GLN A 94 9.60 -26.99 -1.84
C GLN A 94 9.67 -26.73 -0.34
N ASP A 95 10.48 -27.54 0.33
CA ASP A 95 10.71 -27.55 1.76
C ASP A 95 11.32 -26.20 2.16
N VAL A 96 10.51 -25.15 2.10
CA VAL A 96 10.84 -23.84 2.63
C VAL A 96 10.88 -24.11 4.11
N ASN A 97 12.09 -24.21 4.65
CA ASN A 97 12.30 -24.39 6.07
C ASN A 97 11.61 -23.24 6.79
N VAL A 98 10.39 -23.50 7.27
CA VAL A 98 9.51 -22.49 7.85
C VAL A 98 10.18 -21.87 9.07
N ALA A 99 11.05 -22.63 9.74
CA ALA A 99 11.87 -22.13 10.84
C ALA A 99 12.84 -21.03 10.40
N ASP A 100 13.51 -21.17 9.25
CA ASP A 100 14.43 -20.14 8.73
C ASP A 100 13.68 -18.85 8.34
N LEU A 101 12.46 -18.98 7.82
CA LEU A 101 11.62 -17.84 7.48
C LEU A 101 11.13 -17.12 8.74
N ILE A 102 10.69 -17.88 9.76
CA ILE A 102 10.29 -17.34 11.06
C ILE A 102 11.47 -16.61 11.71
N GLN A 103 12.66 -17.21 11.67
CA GLN A 103 13.86 -16.59 12.26
C GLN A 103 14.20 -15.25 11.57
N ARG A 104 14.18 -15.20 10.23
CA ARG A 104 14.41 -13.93 9.50
C ARG A 104 13.36 -12.87 9.83
N GLN A 105 12.10 -13.30 10.00
CA GLN A 105 11.03 -12.38 10.38
C GLN A 105 11.23 -11.84 11.80
N GLU A 106 11.65 -12.68 12.75
CA GLU A 106 11.96 -12.26 14.12
C GLU A 106 13.14 -11.29 14.17
N GLU A 107 14.21 -11.57 13.42
CA GLU A 107 15.37 -10.68 13.30
C GLU A 107 14.97 -9.31 12.73
N PHE A 108 14.14 -9.30 11.69
CA PHE A 108 13.62 -8.07 11.11
C PHE A 108 12.73 -7.29 12.09
N ASN A 109 11.84 -7.99 12.81
CA ASN A 109 10.99 -7.38 13.83
C ASN A 109 11.83 -6.76 14.97
N ARG A 110 12.88 -7.45 15.42
CA ARG A 110 13.83 -6.92 16.42
C ARG A 110 14.55 -5.67 15.92
N ALA A 111 14.98 -5.65 14.66
CA ALA A 111 15.63 -4.49 14.07
C ALA A 111 14.70 -3.26 14.01
N ILE A 112 13.42 -3.47 13.70
CA ILE A 112 12.40 -2.41 13.72
C ILE A 112 12.22 -1.86 15.14
N LEU A 113 12.03 -2.74 16.14
CA LEU A 113 11.84 -2.33 17.53
C LEU A 113 13.02 -1.49 18.04
N LYS A 114 14.25 -1.93 17.76
CA LYS A 114 15.47 -1.19 18.14
C LYS A 114 15.52 0.19 17.52
N ARG A 115 15.09 0.33 16.26
CA ARG A 115 15.05 1.63 15.58
C ARG A 115 13.97 2.56 16.14
N LEU A 116 12.83 2.00 16.57
CA LEU A 116 11.76 2.77 17.23
C LEU A 116 12.23 3.31 18.58
N GLU A 117 12.88 2.48 19.41
CA GLU A 117 13.44 2.92 20.70
C GLU A 117 14.45 4.05 20.52
N GLN A 118 15.35 3.94 19.53
CA GLN A 118 16.30 5.01 19.21
C GLN A 118 15.61 6.30 18.77
N PHE A 119 14.53 6.20 18.00
CA PHE A 119 13.78 7.36 17.57
C PHE A 119 13.09 8.03 18.75
N GLU A 120 12.46 7.26 19.64
CA GLU A 120 11.83 7.78 20.86
C GLU A 120 12.84 8.49 21.77
N GLU A 121 14.03 7.91 21.95
CA GLU A 121 15.08 8.53 22.76
C GLU A 121 15.57 9.84 22.14
N GLN A 122 15.74 9.89 20.81
CA GLN A 122 16.11 11.11 20.11
C GLN A 122 15.03 12.19 20.21
N GLN A 123 13.76 11.82 20.10
CA GLN A 123 12.65 12.76 20.28
C GLN A 123 12.63 13.32 21.71
N LYS A 124 12.75 12.45 22.72
CA LYS A 124 12.79 12.89 24.11
C LYS A 124 13.93 13.87 24.37
N LYS A 125 15.14 13.60 23.88
CA LYS A 125 16.29 14.52 23.99
C LYS A 125 16.04 15.86 23.29
N ARG A 126 15.40 15.83 22.11
CA ARG A 126 15.03 17.05 21.40
C ARG A 126 14.01 17.87 22.19
N ASP A 127 12.99 17.23 22.73
CA ASP A 127 11.94 17.88 23.51
C ASP A 127 12.51 18.49 24.80
N GLU A 128 13.38 17.76 25.50
CA GLU A 128 14.11 18.27 26.68
C GLU A 128 14.93 19.51 26.32
N ASN A 129 15.71 19.47 25.24
CA ASN A 129 16.51 20.61 24.79
C ASN A 129 15.64 21.81 24.38
N LEU A 130 14.51 21.57 23.71
CA LEU A 130 13.56 22.63 23.33
C LEU A 130 12.93 23.28 24.56
N MET A 131 12.55 22.49 25.57
CA MET A 131 12.02 23.02 26.83
C MET A 131 13.05 23.87 27.58
N LEU A 132 14.31 23.44 27.62
CA LEU A 132 15.41 24.22 28.21
C LEU A 132 15.60 25.55 27.49
N ALA A 133 15.74 25.54 26.17
CA ALA A 133 15.90 26.74 25.36
C ALA A 133 14.69 27.69 25.49
N LEU A 134 13.47 27.15 25.57
CA LEU A 134 12.26 27.94 25.79
C LEU A 134 12.29 28.63 27.16
N LYS A 135 12.70 27.91 28.22
CA LYS A 135 12.83 28.47 29.57
C LYS A 135 13.85 29.62 29.60
N GLU A 136 15.03 29.41 29.03
CA GLU A 136 16.07 30.44 28.92
C GLU A 136 15.57 31.68 28.15
N SER A 137 14.85 31.48 27.04
CA SER A 137 14.26 32.55 26.25
C SER A 137 13.22 33.35 27.04
N ILE A 138 12.37 32.68 27.83
CA ILE A 138 11.38 33.32 28.70
C ILE A 138 12.09 34.15 29.79
N GLU A 139 13.10 33.59 30.44
CA GLU A 139 13.87 34.30 31.48
C GLU A 139 14.59 35.52 30.90
N ALA A 140 15.22 35.39 29.73
CA ALA A 140 15.87 36.50 29.04
C ALA A 140 14.87 37.62 28.69
N LYS A 141 13.69 37.27 28.15
CA LYS A 141 12.61 38.25 27.87
C LYS A 141 12.17 38.97 29.13
N LYS A 142 12.03 38.25 30.25
CA LYS A 142 11.65 38.83 31.55
C LYS A 142 12.70 39.80 32.06
N MET A 143 13.99 39.46 31.95
CA MET A 143 15.09 40.35 32.32
C MET A 143 15.14 41.62 31.46
N ILE A 144 14.95 41.49 30.14
CA ILE A 144 14.90 42.65 29.22
C ILE A 144 13.73 43.57 29.59
N ALA A 145 12.53 43.00 29.81
CA ALA A 145 11.36 43.77 30.21
C ALA A 145 11.59 44.51 31.55
N ALA A 146 12.17 43.85 32.55
CA ALA A 146 12.51 44.47 33.82
C ALA A 146 13.57 45.58 33.70
N ALA A 147 14.57 45.41 32.83
CA ALA A 147 15.59 46.42 32.56
C ALA A 147 15.02 47.64 31.82
N GLN A 148 14.13 47.45 30.86
CA GLN A 148 13.38 48.54 30.20
C GLN A 148 12.53 49.30 31.22
N GLN A 149 11.87 48.60 32.15
CA GLN A 149 11.11 49.21 33.24
C GLN A 149 11.94 50.04 34.23
N LYS A 150 13.24 49.76 34.40
CA LYS A 150 14.10 50.58 35.27
C LYS A 150 14.65 51.81 34.56
N LYS A 151 14.76 51.78 33.23
CA LYS A 151 15.35 52.85 32.42
C LYS A 151 14.38 53.98 32.11
N TRP A 152 13.07 53.74 31.94
CA TRP A 152 12.13 54.81 31.59
C TRP A 152 12.01 55.90 32.67
N TRP A 153 12.16 55.56 33.95
CA TRP A 153 12.19 56.55 35.05
C TRP A 153 13.41 57.48 35.03
N GLN A 154 14.52 57.08 34.39
CA GLN A 154 15.73 57.93 34.27
C GLN A 154 15.60 59.03 33.20
N PHE A 155 14.64 58.91 32.29
CA PHE A 155 14.37 59.94 31.27
C PHE A 155 13.50 61.09 31.79
N TRP A 156 12.94 60.96 33.00
CA TRP A 156 12.11 61.99 33.67
C TRP A 156 12.83 62.68 34.83
N LYS A 157 14.16 62.55 34.91
CA LYS A 157 15.01 63.25 35.87
C LYS A 157 15.84 64.31 35.14
#